data_AF-K1S060-F1
#
_entry.id   AF-K1S060-F1
#
_cell.length_a   1.000
_cell.length_b   1.000
_cell.length_c   1.000
_cell.angle_alpha   90.00
_cell.angle_beta   90.00
_cell.angle_gamma   90.00
#
_symmetry.space_group_name_H-M   'P 1'
#
loop_
_entity.id
_entity.type
_entity.pdbx_description
1 polymer ?
#
loop_
_entity_poly.entity_id
_entity_poly.type
_entity_poly.pdbx_seq_one_letter_code
_entity_poly.pdbx_strand_id
1 'polypeptide(L)'
;SDIGIMCTEGILKGNENGGFVSADETVRKMLPYNQEYVLKEGTYPEKAQEIAAGRAFFDAVGYHDVKVGDTVTLEYRSGMQSEYAPVEFTVSGILYDRDEYTIEASYVVFGSQDFYNERVAEGDRQYNIYFTLSDSANVSMNNVAPVIKEIADSCDIDQKNVIINDLYLQWVLQPSYEMIVVCGTLILGIVLFSVVVIYNIFQVGIAQKVQEYGKIKALGATRKQMKQLIFREGILLAVPSIPLGLLFGFLIAKVSFNWLVEQGNLVSSGIKNHQVPLFSLTIMLICIFVSFLTVVLALRKPMKIVSRISPIEATRYLDGSKTQKQGQTKRQKRCHRFLHGNGKCDMGK
;
A
#
# COMPACT_ATOMS: atom_id res chain seq x y z
N SER A 1 -12.53 16.35 -19.54
CA SER A 1 -11.61 17.09 -18.66
C SER A 1 -12.41 17.87 -17.69
N ASP A 2 -12.10 17.74 -16.41
CA ASP A 2 -12.74 18.52 -15.37
C ASP A 2 -11.86 19.76 -15.13
N ILE A 3 -12.50 20.91 -14.94
CA ILE A 3 -11.83 22.18 -14.66
C ILE A 3 -12.46 22.74 -13.39
N GLY A 4 -11.62 23.13 -12.44
CA GLY A 4 -12.03 23.74 -11.20
C GLY A 4 -11.25 25.01 -10.90
N ILE A 5 -11.85 25.86 -10.07
CA ILE A 5 -11.32 27.16 -9.68
C ILE A 5 -11.18 27.23 -8.16
N MET A 6 -10.09 27.84 -7.72
CA MET A 6 -9.80 28.13 -6.32
C MET A 6 -9.21 29.53 -6.21
N CYS A 7 -9.59 30.29 -5.19
CA CYS A 7 -8.96 31.57 -4.87
C CYS A 7 -8.54 31.63 -3.40
N THR A 8 -7.54 32.45 -3.12
CA THR A 8 -7.13 32.76 -1.75
C THR A 8 -7.89 34.01 -1.32
N GLU A 9 -8.71 33.87 -0.27
CA GLU A 9 -9.61 34.92 0.20
C GLU A 9 -8.90 36.00 1.02
N GLY A 10 -7.72 35.69 1.56
CA GLY A 10 -6.89 36.59 2.33
C GLY A 10 -6.12 35.84 3.41
N ILE A 11 -5.86 36.52 4.53
CA ILE A 11 -5.11 35.97 5.66
C ILE A 11 -5.92 36.20 6.94
N LEU A 12 -6.06 35.15 7.74
CA LEU A 12 -6.64 35.19 9.09
C LEU A 12 -5.51 35.24 10.12
N LYS A 13 -5.64 36.11 11.12
CA LYS A 13 -4.66 36.25 12.20
C LYS A 13 -4.58 34.95 13.01
N GLY A 14 -3.37 34.49 13.31
CA GLY A 14 -3.13 33.17 13.91
C GLY A 14 -3.13 32.00 12.91
N ASN A 15 -3.30 32.29 11.61
CA ASN A 15 -3.17 31.33 10.53
C ASN A 15 -2.40 31.93 9.34
N GLU A 16 -1.35 32.71 9.62
CA GLU A 16 -0.59 33.46 8.61
C GLU A 16 0.15 32.56 7.62
N ASN A 17 0.51 31.36 8.05
CA ASN A 17 1.19 30.36 7.24
C ASN A 17 0.21 29.37 6.58
N GLY A 18 -1.09 29.46 6.89
CA GLY A 18 -2.13 28.60 6.34
C GLY A 18 -2.86 29.22 5.15
N GLY A 19 -3.93 28.54 4.73
CA GLY A 19 -4.75 28.96 3.60
C GLY A 19 -6.15 29.34 4.05
N PHE A 20 -6.59 30.56 3.72
CA PHE A 20 -8.01 30.92 3.72
C PHE A 20 -8.48 31.01 2.27
N VAL A 21 -9.33 30.09 1.85
CA VAL A 21 -9.53 29.78 0.42
C VAL A 21 -10.99 29.51 0.07
N SER A 22 -11.39 29.89 -1.13
CA SER A 22 -12.61 29.38 -1.76
C SER A 22 -12.23 28.33 -2.79
N ALA A 23 -12.95 27.20 -2.83
CA ALA A 23 -12.72 26.17 -3.83
C ALA A 23 -14.04 25.58 -4.30
N ASP A 24 -14.19 25.44 -5.62
CA ASP A 24 -15.36 24.78 -6.18
C ASP A 24 -15.39 23.25 -5.88
N GLU A 25 -16.48 22.59 -6.26
CA GLU A 25 -16.63 21.15 -6.05
C GLU A 25 -15.59 20.34 -6.84
N THR A 26 -15.19 20.81 -8.01
CA THR A 26 -14.23 20.13 -8.88
C THR A 26 -12.84 20.11 -8.25
N VAL A 27 -12.34 21.24 -7.76
CA VAL A 27 -11.06 21.34 -7.05
C VAL A 27 -11.06 20.47 -5.79
N ARG A 28 -12.15 20.53 -5.00
CA ARG A 28 -12.28 19.68 -3.81
C ARG A 28 -12.19 18.19 -4.12
N LYS A 29 -12.70 17.76 -5.28
CA LYS A 29 -12.57 16.37 -5.77
C LYS A 29 -11.20 16.03 -6.36
N MET A 30 -10.47 17.02 -6.89
CA MET A 30 -9.11 16.86 -7.42
C MET A 30 -8.02 16.85 -6.34
N LEU A 31 -8.32 17.39 -5.15
CA LEU A 31 -7.41 17.43 -4.00
C LEU A 31 -7.84 16.47 -2.85
N PRO A 32 -8.31 15.23 -3.11
CA PRO A 32 -8.94 14.39 -2.09
C PRO A 32 -7.95 13.80 -1.09
N TYR A 33 -6.64 13.88 -1.37
CA TYR A 33 -5.59 13.31 -0.52
C TYR A 33 -5.28 14.17 0.70
N ASN A 34 -5.82 15.40 0.76
CA ASN A 34 -5.74 16.24 1.95
C ASN A 34 -7.01 16.02 2.78
N GLN A 35 -6.95 15.17 3.81
CA GLN A 35 -8.10 14.97 4.71
C GLN A 35 -8.63 16.28 5.31
N GLU A 36 -7.76 17.28 5.46
CA GLU A 36 -8.09 18.65 5.88
C GLU A 36 -9.10 19.35 4.96
N TYR A 37 -9.33 18.83 3.76
CA TYR A 37 -10.30 19.36 2.80
C TYR A 37 -11.64 18.65 2.93
N VAL A 38 -11.74 17.57 3.70
CA VAL A 38 -12.95 16.75 3.85
C VAL A 38 -13.76 17.22 5.05
N LEU A 39 -15.06 17.41 4.85
CA LEU A 39 -15.98 17.70 5.95
C LEU A 39 -16.18 16.49 6.85
N LYS A 40 -16.04 16.73 8.15
CA LYS A 40 -16.47 15.83 9.21
C LYS A 40 -17.93 16.07 9.57
N GLU A 41 -18.35 17.34 9.63
CA GLU A 41 -19.70 17.77 9.99
C GLU A 41 -20.10 19.02 9.18
N GLY A 42 -21.40 19.20 8.91
CA GLY A 42 -21.94 20.40 8.25
C GLY A 42 -21.77 20.43 6.72
N THR A 43 -21.66 21.64 6.17
CA THR A 43 -21.53 21.91 4.73
C THR A 43 -20.35 22.84 4.46
N TYR A 44 -19.91 22.93 3.21
CA TYR A 44 -18.94 23.94 2.82
C TYR A 44 -19.64 25.30 2.74
N PRO A 45 -18.90 26.41 2.90
CA PRO A 45 -19.49 27.75 2.85
C PRO A 45 -20.12 28.04 1.49
N GLU A 46 -21.40 28.43 1.49
CA GLU A 46 -22.09 28.89 0.28
C GLU A 46 -22.31 30.41 0.33
N LYS A 47 -22.53 30.98 1.52
CA LYS A 47 -22.78 32.42 1.72
C LYS A 47 -21.54 33.18 2.13
N ALA A 48 -21.50 34.48 1.83
CA ALA A 48 -20.38 35.39 2.16
C ALA A 48 -19.89 35.25 3.60
N GLN A 49 -20.79 35.16 4.59
CA GLN A 49 -20.40 35.12 6.01
C GLN A 49 -20.30 33.69 6.57
N GLU A 50 -20.16 32.67 5.74
CA GLU A 50 -19.98 31.29 6.20
C GLU A 50 -18.50 30.90 6.17
N ILE A 51 -18.08 30.08 7.14
CA ILE A 51 -16.70 29.57 7.24
C ILE A 51 -16.70 28.09 7.59
N ALA A 52 -15.72 27.34 7.10
CA ALA A 52 -15.49 25.95 7.50
C ALA A 52 -14.00 25.69 7.75
N ALA A 53 -13.68 25.10 8.90
CA ALA A 53 -12.31 24.80 9.30
C ALA A 53 -12.26 23.59 10.24
N GLY A 54 -11.05 23.07 10.51
CA GLY A 54 -10.83 22.06 11.55
C GLY A 54 -11.05 22.64 12.96
N ARG A 55 -11.36 21.80 13.95
CA ARG A 55 -11.52 22.27 15.34
C ARG A 55 -10.22 22.83 15.90
N ALA A 56 -9.08 22.27 15.50
CA ALA A 56 -7.78 22.74 15.93
C ALA A 56 -7.49 24.19 15.48
N PHE A 57 -8.03 24.63 14.34
CA PHE A 57 -7.93 26.03 13.93
C PHE A 57 -8.72 26.91 14.89
N PHE A 58 -9.99 26.57 15.15
CA PHE A 58 -10.86 27.33 16.04
C PHE A 58 -10.27 27.41 17.46
N ASP A 59 -9.74 26.30 17.97
CA ASP A 59 -9.05 26.27 19.26
C ASP A 59 -7.83 27.20 19.29
N ALA A 60 -7.04 27.24 18.21
CA ALA A 60 -5.85 28.09 18.10
C ALA A 60 -6.19 29.59 18.08
N VAL A 61 -7.34 29.98 17.52
CA VAL A 61 -7.82 31.37 17.54
C VAL A 61 -8.66 31.71 18.77
N GLY A 62 -8.79 30.78 19.73
CA GLY A 62 -9.40 31.02 21.04
C GLY A 62 -10.87 30.60 21.18
N TYR A 63 -11.42 29.87 20.21
CA TYR A 63 -12.77 29.32 20.27
C TYR A 63 -12.73 27.82 20.55
N HIS A 64 -13.14 27.43 21.76
CA HIS A 64 -13.18 26.03 22.20
C HIS A 64 -14.57 25.41 21.98
N ASP A 65 -14.60 24.12 21.61
CA ASP A 65 -15.82 23.32 21.43
C ASP A 65 -16.83 23.88 20.40
N VAL A 66 -16.32 24.52 19.34
CA VAL A 66 -17.12 25.09 18.24
C VAL A 66 -17.99 24.05 17.54
N LYS A 67 -19.24 24.42 17.27
CA LYS A 67 -20.23 23.63 16.55
C LYS A 67 -20.69 24.34 15.29
N VAL A 68 -21.23 23.56 14.36
CA VAL A 68 -21.90 24.09 13.17
C VAL A 68 -23.09 24.94 13.60
N GLY A 69 -23.16 26.17 13.07
CA GLY A 69 -24.14 27.19 13.41
C GLY A 69 -23.66 28.25 14.40
N ASP A 70 -22.49 28.05 15.04
CA ASP A 70 -21.93 29.05 15.95
C ASP A 70 -21.38 30.26 15.19
N THR A 71 -21.35 31.41 15.86
CA THR A 71 -20.77 32.65 15.32
C THR A 71 -19.39 32.90 15.92
N VAL A 72 -18.41 33.17 15.06
CA VAL A 72 -17.03 33.49 15.43
C VAL A 72 -16.61 34.82 14.80
N THR A 73 -15.78 35.59 15.50
CA THR A 73 -15.21 36.83 15.01
C THR A 73 -13.72 36.63 14.80
N LEU A 74 -13.27 36.75 13.55
CA LEU A 74 -11.90 36.51 13.16
C LEU A 74 -11.27 37.79 12.59
N GLU A 75 -10.02 38.02 12.96
CA GLU A 75 -9.23 39.12 12.42
C GLU A 75 -8.75 38.77 11.01
N TYR A 76 -9.28 39.46 10.01
CA TYR A 76 -9.05 39.22 8.58
C TYR A 76 -8.31 40.38 7.92
N ARG A 77 -7.43 40.06 6.96
CA ARG A 77 -6.87 41.03 6.00
C ARG A 77 -6.90 40.44 4.59
N SER A 78 -7.15 41.27 3.57
CA SER A 78 -7.17 40.80 2.18
C SER A 78 -5.77 40.59 1.58
N GLY A 79 -4.76 41.30 2.07
CA GLY A 79 -3.39 41.22 1.57
C GLY A 79 -2.35 41.70 2.58
N MET A 80 -1.06 41.52 2.26
CA MET A 80 0.04 41.84 3.18
C MET A 80 0.13 43.32 3.58
N GLN A 81 -0.39 44.22 2.75
CA GLN A 81 -0.40 45.67 2.99
C GLN A 81 -1.67 46.16 3.73
N SER A 82 -2.69 45.31 3.86
CA SER A 82 -3.95 45.65 4.52
C SER A 82 -3.86 45.41 6.03
N GLU A 83 -4.47 46.29 6.81
CA GLU A 83 -4.62 46.07 8.26
C GLU A 83 -5.63 44.97 8.55
N TYR A 84 -5.45 44.30 9.70
CA TYR A 84 -6.43 43.34 10.19
C TYR A 84 -7.69 44.07 10.66
N ALA A 85 -8.84 43.56 10.27
CA ALA A 85 -10.14 44.01 10.74
C ALA A 85 -10.97 42.82 11.22
N PRO A 86 -11.77 42.98 12.29
CA PRO A 86 -12.65 41.94 12.78
C PRO A 86 -13.78 41.69 11.78
N VAL A 87 -13.98 40.43 11.42
CA VAL A 87 -15.07 39.97 10.55
C VAL A 87 -15.81 38.84 11.25
N GLU A 88 -17.14 38.96 11.28
CA GLU A 88 -18.02 37.95 11.84
C GLU A 88 -18.34 36.87 10.80
N PHE A 89 -18.21 35.60 11.20
CA PHE A 89 -18.51 34.42 10.40
C PHE A 89 -19.42 33.46 11.17
N THR A 90 -20.32 32.81 10.45
CA THR A 90 -21.08 31.65 10.93
C THR A 90 -20.39 30.36 10.50
N VAL A 91 -20.17 29.45 11.44
CA VAL A 91 -19.52 28.16 11.18
C VAL A 91 -20.48 27.25 10.42
N SER A 92 -20.19 27.01 9.15
CA SER A 92 -21.01 26.16 8.26
C SER A 92 -20.59 24.69 8.27
N GLY A 93 -19.31 24.42 8.55
CA GLY A 93 -18.76 23.07 8.54
C GLY A 93 -17.51 22.91 9.39
N ILE A 94 -17.28 21.68 9.84
CA ILE A 94 -16.08 21.28 10.57
C ILE A 94 -15.31 20.28 9.71
N LEU A 95 -14.04 20.56 9.46
CA LEU A 95 -13.13 19.71 8.69
C LEU A 95 -12.44 18.68 9.59
N TYR A 96 -11.85 17.64 9.00
CA TYR A 96 -10.94 16.77 9.74
C TYR A 96 -9.67 17.52 10.13
N ASP A 97 -9.26 17.40 11.39
CA ASP A 97 -8.00 17.94 11.88
C ASP A 97 -6.81 17.07 11.46
N ARG A 98 -5.65 17.69 11.30
CA ARG A 98 -4.37 16.97 11.23
C ARG A 98 -4.00 16.43 12.60
N ASP A 99 -3.58 15.16 12.66
CA ASP A 99 -3.21 14.48 13.91
C ASP A 99 -2.01 15.12 14.65
N GLU A 100 -1.19 15.93 13.98
CA GLU A 100 -0.09 16.69 14.58
C GLU A 100 0.14 18.02 13.85
N TYR A 101 -0.20 19.13 14.51
CA TYR A 101 0.27 20.46 14.12
C TYR A 101 1.63 20.69 14.79
N THR A 102 2.70 20.78 14.00
CA THR A 102 3.97 21.31 14.48
C THR A 102 3.83 22.79 14.80
N ILE A 103 4.76 23.32 15.61
CA ILE A 103 4.78 24.63 16.31
C ILE A 103 4.50 25.87 15.41
N GLU A 104 4.45 25.71 14.08
CA GLU A 104 3.94 26.68 13.10
C GLU A 104 2.73 26.08 12.36
N ALA A 105 1.56 26.09 12.99
CA ALA A 105 0.37 25.43 12.45
C ALA A 105 -0.18 26.20 11.22
N SER A 106 -0.13 25.57 10.05
CA SER A 106 -0.80 26.03 8.82
C SER A 106 -2.14 25.30 8.71
N TYR A 107 -3.24 26.00 8.95
CA TYR A 107 -4.59 25.47 8.82
C TYR A 107 -5.20 25.80 7.46
N VAL A 108 -6.02 24.89 6.93
CA VAL A 108 -6.87 25.16 5.77
C VAL A 108 -8.24 25.57 6.28
N VAL A 109 -8.68 26.74 5.82
CA VAL A 109 -9.95 27.36 6.17
C VAL A 109 -10.67 27.68 4.86
N PHE A 110 -11.91 27.21 4.74
CA PHE A 110 -12.76 27.53 3.60
C PHE A 110 -13.64 28.73 3.90
N GLY A 111 -13.70 29.66 2.94
CA GLY A 111 -14.75 30.66 2.83
C GLY A 111 -15.58 30.43 1.57
N SER A 112 -16.43 31.40 1.26
CA SER A 112 -17.27 31.38 0.06
C SER A 112 -16.73 32.29 -1.02
N GLN A 113 -17.04 31.94 -2.27
CA GLN A 113 -16.64 32.75 -3.41
C GLN A 113 -17.26 34.15 -3.36
N ASP A 114 -18.46 34.28 -2.79
CA ASP A 114 -19.12 35.56 -2.58
C ASP A 114 -18.35 36.46 -1.62
N PHE A 115 -17.78 35.89 -0.53
CA PHE A 115 -16.93 36.64 0.39
C PHE A 115 -15.75 37.28 -0.31
N TYR A 116 -15.08 36.51 -1.18
CA TYR A 116 -13.97 36.99 -1.99
C TYR A 116 -14.39 38.10 -2.95
N ASN A 117 -15.49 37.88 -3.68
CA ASN A 117 -15.98 38.81 -4.69
C ASN A 117 -16.39 40.17 -4.10
N GLU A 118 -16.93 40.19 -2.88
CA GLU A 118 -17.32 41.43 -2.18
C GLU A 118 -16.11 42.29 -1.75
N ARG A 119 -14.98 41.65 -1.44
CA ARG A 119 -13.81 42.33 -0.81
C ARG A 119 -12.66 42.59 -1.77
N VAL A 120 -12.61 41.85 -2.88
CA VAL A 120 -11.60 42.02 -3.91
C VAL A 120 -12.26 42.59 -5.17
N ALA A 121 -11.81 43.77 -5.57
CA ALA A 121 -12.26 44.43 -6.79
C ALA A 121 -12.00 43.53 -8.01
N GLU A 122 -12.90 43.55 -8.98
CA GLU A 122 -12.89 42.63 -10.12
C GLU A 122 -11.55 42.57 -10.88
N GLY A 123 -10.86 43.71 -11.01
CA GLY A 123 -9.54 43.79 -11.67
C GLY A 123 -8.37 43.22 -10.87
N ASP A 124 -8.53 43.04 -9.56
CA ASP A 124 -7.48 42.54 -8.65
C ASP A 124 -7.69 41.07 -8.27
N ARG A 125 -8.75 40.42 -8.80
CA ARG A 125 -9.07 39.03 -8.49
C ARG A 125 -8.06 38.09 -9.14
N GLN A 126 -7.56 37.16 -8.34
CA GLN A 126 -6.63 36.11 -8.76
C GLN A 126 -7.25 34.75 -8.48
N TYR A 127 -7.20 33.90 -9.50
CA TYR A 127 -7.75 32.56 -9.45
C TYR A 127 -6.69 31.54 -9.85
N ASN A 128 -6.61 30.46 -9.08
CA ASN A 128 -5.89 29.26 -9.45
C ASN A 128 -6.85 28.32 -10.16
N ILE A 129 -6.51 27.94 -11.38
CA ILE A 129 -7.30 27.01 -12.19
C ILE A 129 -6.63 25.64 -12.11
N TYR A 130 -7.39 24.65 -11.67
CA TYR A 130 -6.99 23.25 -11.63
C TYR A 130 -7.72 22.52 -12.75
N PHE A 131 -7.01 21.68 -13.49
CA PHE A 131 -7.65 20.88 -14.53
C PHE A 131 -6.96 19.53 -14.66
N THR A 132 -7.73 18.55 -15.13
CA THR A 132 -7.22 17.22 -15.48
C THR A 132 -7.25 17.02 -16.99
N LEU A 133 -6.15 16.47 -17.52
CA LEU A 133 -6.10 16.04 -18.91
C LEU A 133 -6.80 14.69 -19.01
N SER A 134 -7.73 14.57 -19.95
CA SER A 134 -8.42 13.30 -20.21
C SER A 134 -7.48 12.29 -20.88
N ASP A 135 -7.73 11.00 -20.70
CA ASP A 135 -6.93 9.91 -21.27
C ASP A 135 -6.85 9.97 -22.82
N SER A 136 -7.81 10.62 -23.47
CA SER A 136 -7.83 10.82 -24.92
C SER A 136 -6.83 11.88 -25.42
N ALA A 137 -6.24 12.68 -24.53
CA ALA A 137 -5.32 13.75 -24.90
C ALA A 137 -3.94 13.26 -25.42
N ASN A 138 -3.70 11.94 -25.41
CA ASN A 138 -2.45 11.30 -25.86
C ASN A 138 -1.19 12.01 -25.32
N VAL A 139 -1.21 12.30 -24.03
CA VAL A 139 -0.12 12.98 -23.31
C VAL A 139 0.83 11.93 -22.76
N SER A 140 2.11 12.18 -22.92
CA SER A 140 3.24 11.38 -22.51
C SER A 140 4.31 12.31 -21.93
N MET A 141 5.28 11.75 -21.21
CA MET A 141 6.38 12.57 -20.67
C MET A 141 7.17 13.31 -21.77
N ASN A 142 7.14 12.82 -23.00
CA ASN A 142 7.87 13.42 -24.12
C ASN A 142 7.14 14.62 -24.74
N ASN A 143 5.83 14.72 -24.59
CA ASN A 143 5.02 15.79 -25.20
C ASN A 143 4.18 16.59 -24.18
N VAL A 144 4.26 16.29 -22.88
CA VAL A 144 3.47 17.02 -21.87
C VAL A 144 3.84 18.49 -21.78
N ALA A 145 5.13 18.83 -21.80
CA ALA A 145 5.58 20.22 -21.78
C ALA A 145 5.08 21.02 -23.00
N PRO A 146 5.24 20.57 -24.26
CA PRO A 146 4.71 21.31 -25.40
C PRO A 146 3.17 21.36 -25.45
N VAL A 147 2.46 20.31 -25.02
CA VAL A 147 0.99 20.32 -24.96
C VAL A 147 0.48 21.33 -23.93
N ILE A 148 1.05 21.35 -22.72
CA ILE A 148 0.67 22.31 -21.68
C ILE A 148 1.01 23.73 -22.11
N LYS A 149 2.14 23.92 -22.79
CA LYS A 149 2.50 25.20 -23.42
C LYS A 149 1.44 25.67 -24.41
N GLU A 150 1.02 24.80 -25.33
CA GLU A 150 -0.01 25.13 -26.33
C GLU A 150 -1.35 25.50 -25.67
N ILE A 151 -1.73 24.79 -24.61
CA ILE A 151 -2.94 25.11 -23.83
C ILE A 151 -2.81 26.48 -23.17
N ALA A 152 -1.67 26.77 -22.53
CA ALA A 152 -1.42 28.06 -21.88
C ALA A 152 -1.47 29.21 -22.89
N ASP A 153 -0.80 29.05 -24.03
CA ASP A 153 -0.77 30.04 -25.11
C ASP A 153 -2.19 30.26 -25.70
N SER A 154 -3.01 29.19 -25.83
CA SER A 154 -4.39 29.30 -26.31
C SER A 154 -5.33 30.05 -25.35
N CYS A 155 -5.00 30.06 -24.06
CA CYS A 155 -5.75 30.73 -23.01
C CYS A 155 -5.17 32.11 -22.63
N ASP A 156 -4.14 32.58 -23.33
CA ASP A 156 -3.41 33.82 -23.01
C ASP A 156 -2.82 33.84 -21.58
N ILE A 157 -2.38 32.67 -21.10
CA ILE A 157 -1.77 32.50 -19.77
C ILE A 157 -0.25 32.48 -19.91
N ASP A 158 0.44 33.36 -19.18
CA ASP A 158 1.91 33.38 -19.10
C ASP A 158 2.43 32.05 -18.53
N GLN A 159 3.43 31.47 -19.20
CA GLN A 159 4.05 30.20 -18.81
C GLN A 159 4.57 30.17 -17.37
N LYS A 160 4.97 31.33 -16.82
CA LYS A 160 5.44 31.42 -15.42
C LYS A 160 4.34 31.13 -14.39
N ASN A 161 3.08 31.28 -14.79
CA ASN A 161 1.91 31.02 -13.95
C ASN A 161 1.37 29.59 -14.13
N VAL A 162 2.03 28.77 -14.94
CA VAL A 162 1.64 27.38 -15.18
C VAL A 162 2.49 26.47 -14.30
N ILE A 163 1.82 25.71 -13.43
CA ILE A 163 2.47 24.75 -12.55
C ILE A 163 2.07 23.36 -13.00
N ILE A 164 3.07 22.53 -13.33
CA ILE A 164 2.89 21.15 -13.75
C ILE A 164 3.16 20.25 -12.54
N ASN A 165 2.25 19.32 -12.25
CA ASN A 165 2.48 18.30 -11.25
C ASN A 165 3.37 17.18 -11.83
N ASP A 166 4.67 17.48 -11.99
CA ASP A 166 5.64 16.58 -12.61
C ASP A 166 5.74 15.24 -11.88
N LEU A 167 5.67 15.24 -10.55
CA LEU A 167 5.71 14.02 -9.74
C LEU A 167 4.53 13.09 -10.04
N TYR A 168 3.32 13.65 -10.11
CA TYR A 168 2.12 12.89 -10.46
C TYR A 168 2.19 12.35 -11.89
N LEU A 169 2.56 13.20 -12.85
CA LEU A 169 2.67 12.80 -14.25
C LEU A 169 3.76 11.75 -14.47
N GLN A 170 4.87 11.82 -13.74
CA GLN A 170 5.91 10.80 -13.77
C GLN A 170 5.39 9.46 -13.26
N TRP A 171 4.63 9.45 -12.17
CA TRP A 171 4.03 8.23 -11.63
C TRP A 171 3.00 7.60 -12.58
N VAL A 172 2.13 8.41 -13.18
CA VAL A 172 1.02 7.92 -14.04
C VAL A 172 1.51 7.53 -15.43
N LEU A 173 2.37 8.34 -16.05
CA LEU A 173 2.77 8.14 -17.46
C LEU A 173 3.98 7.21 -17.62
N GLN A 174 4.86 7.13 -16.62
CA GLN A 174 6.06 6.28 -16.67
C GLN A 174 6.34 5.70 -15.28
N PRO A 175 5.54 4.73 -14.80
CA PRO A 175 5.94 3.95 -13.64
C PRO A 175 7.31 3.33 -13.95
N SER A 176 8.32 3.69 -13.16
CA SER A 176 9.72 3.39 -13.48
C SER A 176 9.89 1.90 -13.82
N TYR A 177 10.30 1.61 -15.06
CA TYR A 177 10.50 0.24 -15.55
C TYR A 177 11.40 -0.55 -14.61
N GLU A 178 12.42 0.12 -14.05
CA GLU A 178 13.32 -0.44 -13.05
C GLU A 178 12.56 -0.93 -11.80
N MET A 179 11.63 -0.15 -11.24
CA MET A 179 10.85 -0.60 -10.08
C MET A 179 9.96 -1.79 -10.44
N ILE A 180 9.28 -1.76 -11.60
CA ILE A 180 8.43 -2.88 -12.03
C ILE A 180 9.25 -4.17 -12.14
N VAL A 181 10.43 -4.11 -12.74
CA VAL A 181 11.34 -5.26 -12.90
C VAL A 181 11.85 -5.74 -11.54
N VAL A 182 12.27 -4.84 -10.66
CA VAL A 182 12.77 -5.20 -9.32
C VAL A 182 11.66 -5.85 -8.48
N CYS A 183 10.48 -5.22 -8.39
CA CYS A 183 9.35 -5.79 -7.66
C CYS A 183 8.90 -7.13 -8.26
N GLY A 184 8.83 -7.21 -9.59
CA GLY A 184 8.44 -8.43 -10.30
C GLY A 184 9.40 -9.60 -10.05
N THR A 185 10.71 -9.34 -10.10
CA THR A 185 11.74 -10.37 -9.84
C THR A 185 11.74 -10.83 -8.37
N LEU A 186 11.55 -9.91 -7.42
CA LEU A 186 11.42 -10.25 -5.99
C LEU A 186 10.18 -11.12 -5.72
N ILE A 187 9.02 -10.73 -6.25
CA ILE A 187 7.77 -11.51 -6.11
C ILE A 187 7.95 -12.91 -6.69
N LEU A 188 8.53 -13.01 -7.89
CA LEU A 188 8.80 -14.30 -8.52
C LEU A 188 9.74 -15.16 -7.66
N GLY A 189 10.80 -14.57 -7.11
CA GLY A 189 11.72 -15.24 -6.21
C GLY A 189 11.02 -15.79 -4.96
N ILE A 190 10.16 -14.99 -4.33
CA ILE A 190 9.38 -15.38 -3.14
C ILE A 190 8.42 -16.52 -3.48
N VAL A 191 7.72 -16.46 -4.63
CA VAL A 191 6.82 -17.53 -5.07
C VAL A 191 7.58 -18.84 -5.29
N LEU A 192 8.70 -18.79 -6.01
CA LEU A 192 9.51 -19.98 -6.27
C LEU A 192 10.06 -20.59 -4.98
N PHE A 193 10.57 -19.77 -4.08
CA PHE A 193 11.05 -20.21 -2.77
C PHE A 193 9.92 -20.86 -1.96
N SER A 194 8.74 -20.25 -1.94
CA SER A 194 7.55 -20.80 -1.26
C SER A 194 7.14 -22.17 -1.82
N VAL A 195 7.18 -22.35 -3.15
CA VAL A 195 6.90 -23.65 -3.78
C VAL A 195 7.85 -24.73 -3.27
N VAL A 196 9.15 -24.43 -3.16
CA VAL A 196 10.16 -25.38 -2.66
C VAL A 196 9.94 -25.71 -1.18
N VAL A 197 9.64 -24.72 -0.36
CA VAL A 197 9.38 -24.93 1.07
C VAL A 197 8.14 -25.81 1.28
N ILE A 198 7.03 -25.48 0.63
CA ILE A 198 5.79 -26.28 0.71
C ILE A 198 6.06 -27.70 0.21
N TYR A 199 6.76 -27.83 -0.92
CA TYR A 199 7.15 -29.14 -1.45
C TYR A 199 7.89 -29.99 -0.41
N ASN A 200 8.89 -29.42 0.26
CA ASN A 200 9.68 -30.13 1.27
C ASN A 200 8.83 -30.56 2.46
N ILE A 201 7.93 -29.69 2.94
CA ILE A 201 7.02 -30.00 4.05
C ILE A 201 6.11 -31.19 3.69
N PHE A 202 5.48 -31.16 2.51
CA PHE A 202 4.64 -32.26 2.06
C PHE A 202 5.45 -33.54 1.82
N GLN A 203 6.67 -33.44 1.31
CA GLN A 203 7.53 -34.60 1.13
C GLN A 203 7.83 -35.29 2.46
N VAL A 204 8.19 -34.53 3.50
CA VAL A 204 8.42 -35.05 4.85
C VAL A 204 7.13 -35.64 5.43
N GLY A 205 6.00 -34.93 5.30
CA GLY A 205 4.70 -35.42 5.77
C GLY A 205 4.27 -36.73 5.10
N ILE A 206 4.55 -36.88 3.80
CA ILE A 206 4.30 -38.12 3.06
C ILE A 206 5.16 -39.26 3.59
N ALA A 207 6.44 -39.01 3.85
CA ALA A 207 7.34 -40.03 4.38
C ALA A 207 6.89 -40.53 5.77
N GLN A 208 6.35 -39.64 6.61
CA GLN A 208 5.82 -40.00 7.94
C GLN A 208 4.53 -40.84 7.84
N LYS A 209 3.65 -40.53 6.87
CA LYS A 209 2.36 -41.23 6.67
C LYS A 209 2.41 -42.35 5.61
N VAL A 210 3.61 -42.77 5.20
CA VAL A 210 3.78 -43.68 4.06
C VAL A 210 3.03 -45.02 4.23
N GLN A 211 2.94 -45.52 5.46
CA GLN A 211 2.24 -46.77 5.79
C GLN A 211 0.72 -46.63 5.71
N GLU A 212 0.17 -45.50 6.15
CA GLU A 212 -1.26 -45.21 6.06
C GLU A 212 -1.69 -45.17 4.59
N TYR A 213 -0.92 -44.47 3.75
CA TYR A 213 -1.14 -44.44 2.31
C TYR A 213 -0.99 -45.84 1.67
N GLY A 214 -0.05 -46.66 2.16
CA GLY A 214 0.10 -48.06 1.74
C GLY A 214 -1.12 -48.92 2.05
N LYS A 215 -1.70 -48.78 3.25
CA LYS A 215 -2.93 -49.47 3.67
C LYS A 215 -4.12 -49.07 2.81
N ILE A 216 -4.31 -47.76 2.58
CA ILE A 216 -5.38 -47.24 1.71
C ILE A 216 -5.26 -47.81 0.29
N LYS A 217 -4.03 -47.92 -0.22
CA LYS A 217 -3.79 -48.49 -1.56
C LYS A 217 -3.98 -50.02 -1.61
N ALA A 218 -3.69 -50.74 -0.52
CA ALA A 218 -3.97 -52.18 -0.41
C ALA A 218 -5.48 -52.49 -0.44
N LEU A 219 -6.31 -51.57 0.05
CA LEU A 219 -7.77 -51.64 -0.05
C LEU A 219 -8.32 -51.37 -1.48
N GLY A 220 -7.43 -51.16 -2.46
CA GLY A 220 -7.81 -50.96 -3.86
C GLY A 220 -7.94 -49.49 -4.29
N ALA A 221 -7.48 -48.53 -3.49
CA ALA A 221 -7.53 -47.12 -3.88
C ALA A 221 -6.74 -46.85 -5.18
N THR A 222 -7.38 -46.15 -6.11
CA THR A 222 -6.80 -45.82 -7.42
C THR A 222 -5.76 -44.69 -7.31
N ARG A 223 -4.87 -44.60 -8.32
CA ARG A 223 -3.88 -43.50 -8.40
C ARG A 223 -4.54 -42.11 -8.40
N LYS A 224 -5.74 -41.97 -8.97
CA LYS A 224 -6.49 -40.71 -9.00
C LYS A 224 -7.00 -40.34 -7.60
N GLN A 225 -7.57 -41.30 -6.87
CA GLN A 225 -8.04 -41.10 -5.49
C GLN A 225 -6.89 -40.72 -4.56
N MET A 226 -5.71 -41.35 -4.70
CA MET A 226 -4.52 -40.99 -3.91
C MET A 226 -4.05 -39.55 -4.19
N LYS A 227 -4.05 -39.10 -5.45
CA LYS A 227 -3.72 -37.69 -5.78
C LYS A 227 -4.72 -36.72 -5.20
N GLN A 228 -6.01 -37.03 -5.32
CA GLN A 228 -7.09 -36.19 -4.81
C GLN A 228 -7.08 -36.09 -3.29
N LEU A 229 -6.68 -37.16 -2.59
CA LEU A 229 -6.48 -37.15 -1.14
C LEU A 229 -5.44 -36.09 -0.73
N ILE A 230 -4.25 -36.15 -1.31
CA ILE A 230 -3.16 -35.18 -1.01
C ILE A 230 -3.55 -33.77 -1.44
N PHE A 231 -4.23 -33.62 -2.58
CA PHE A 231 -4.74 -32.32 -3.00
C PHE A 231 -5.71 -31.74 -1.98
N ARG A 232 -6.67 -32.55 -1.49
CA ARG A 232 -7.63 -32.12 -0.47
C ARG A 232 -6.96 -31.77 0.85
N GLU A 233 -5.98 -32.55 1.30
CA GLU A 233 -5.19 -32.19 2.49
C GLU A 233 -4.51 -30.82 2.31
N GLY A 234 -3.89 -30.58 1.15
CA GLY A 234 -3.26 -29.30 0.87
C GLY A 234 -4.24 -28.13 0.77
N ILE A 235 -5.41 -28.34 0.19
CA ILE A 235 -6.45 -27.30 0.09
C ILE A 235 -7.07 -27.03 1.47
N LEU A 236 -7.31 -28.06 2.28
CA LEU A 236 -7.81 -27.91 3.65
C LEU A 236 -6.85 -27.09 4.52
N LEU A 237 -5.54 -27.20 4.28
CA LEU A 237 -4.54 -26.35 4.93
C LEU A 237 -4.52 -24.94 4.33
N ALA A 238 -4.62 -24.81 3.00
CA ALA A 238 -4.56 -23.51 2.32
C ALA A 238 -5.77 -22.60 2.62
N VAL A 239 -6.97 -23.16 2.76
CA VAL A 239 -8.22 -22.40 2.98
C VAL A 239 -8.15 -21.48 4.20
N PRO A 240 -7.72 -21.92 5.40
CA PRO A 240 -7.51 -21.03 6.53
C PRO A 240 -6.18 -20.25 6.45
N SER A 241 -5.13 -20.81 5.84
CA SER A 241 -3.83 -20.15 5.79
C SER A 241 -3.78 -18.93 4.87
N ILE A 242 -4.48 -18.92 3.73
CA ILE A 242 -4.47 -17.78 2.80
C ILE A 242 -5.11 -16.53 3.43
N PRO A 243 -6.32 -16.58 4.01
CA PRO A 243 -6.91 -15.43 4.70
C PRO A 243 -6.07 -14.96 5.88
N LEU A 244 -5.54 -15.87 6.69
CA LEU A 244 -4.65 -15.51 7.80
C LEU A 244 -3.37 -14.84 7.30
N GLY A 245 -2.74 -15.39 6.26
CA GLY A 245 -1.55 -14.81 5.66
C GLY A 245 -1.79 -13.42 5.08
N LEU A 246 -2.94 -13.20 4.43
CA LEU A 246 -3.34 -11.87 3.93
C LEU A 246 -3.61 -10.89 5.07
N LEU A 247 -4.27 -11.32 6.13
CA LEU A 247 -4.53 -10.50 7.30
C LEU A 247 -3.23 -10.03 7.95
N PHE A 248 -2.31 -10.96 8.23
CA PHE A 248 -1.01 -10.61 8.79
C PHE A 248 -0.16 -9.80 7.82
N GLY A 249 -0.16 -10.14 6.53
CA GLY A 249 0.56 -9.38 5.50
C GLY A 249 0.07 -7.94 5.40
N PHE A 250 -1.24 -7.72 5.45
CA PHE A 250 -1.84 -6.38 5.47
C PHE A 250 -1.48 -5.61 6.75
N LEU A 251 -1.57 -6.25 7.92
CA LEU A 251 -1.22 -5.60 9.19
C LEU A 251 0.25 -5.19 9.22
N ILE A 252 1.15 -6.08 8.79
CA ILE A 252 2.58 -5.78 8.69
C ILE A 252 2.82 -4.66 7.70
N ALA A 253 2.22 -4.73 6.51
CA ALA A 253 2.35 -3.68 5.50
C ALA A 253 1.88 -2.32 6.03
N LYS A 254 0.75 -2.27 6.75
CA LYS A 254 0.23 -1.04 7.36
C LYS A 254 1.19 -0.49 8.41
N VAL A 255 1.68 -1.33 9.32
CA VAL A 255 2.61 -0.90 10.38
C VAL A 255 3.94 -0.44 9.78
N SER A 256 4.51 -1.21 8.85
CA SER A 256 5.76 -0.87 8.20
C SER A 256 5.65 0.40 7.35
N PHE A 257 4.53 0.59 6.64
CA PHE A 257 4.28 1.79 5.86
C PHE A 257 4.18 3.03 6.75
N ASN A 258 3.39 2.96 7.82
CA ASN A 258 3.27 4.06 8.79
C ASN A 258 4.62 4.41 9.40
N TRP A 259 5.40 3.40 9.81
CA TRP A 259 6.74 3.61 10.36
C TRP A 259 7.69 4.24 9.34
N LEU A 260 7.65 3.81 8.08
CA LEU A 260 8.50 4.36 7.03
C LEU A 260 8.14 5.82 6.70
N VAL A 261 6.83 6.14 6.69
CA VAL A 261 6.32 7.50 6.52
C VAL A 261 6.74 8.40 7.68
N GLU A 262 6.64 7.92 8.92
CA GLU A 262 7.11 8.63 10.10
C GLU A 262 8.60 8.99 9.99
N GLN A 263 9.45 8.04 9.58
CA GLN A 263 10.89 8.29 9.37
C GLN A 263 11.17 9.24 8.19
N GLY A 264 10.41 9.13 7.09
CA GLY A 264 10.54 10.02 5.94
C GLY A 264 10.15 11.47 6.25
N ASN A 265 9.14 11.65 7.12
CA ASN A 265 8.70 12.96 7.57
C ASN A 265 9.73 13.69 8.45
N LEU A 266 10.66 12.96 9.09
CA LEU A 266 11.79 13.57 9.82
C LEU A 266 12.85 14.18 8.87
N VAL A 267 12.89 13.73 7.62
CA VAL A 267 13.89 14.15 6.62
C VAL A 267 13.34 15.21 5.65
N SER A 268 12.01 15.25 5.44
CA SER A 268 11.37 16.19 4.52
C SER A 268 10.19 16.90 5.20
N SER A 269 10.43 18.12 5.68
CA SER A 269 9.47 19.01 6.38
C SER A 269 8.38 19.57 5.45
N GLY A 270 7.65 18.72 4.72
CA GLY A 270 6.77 19.16 3.64
C GLY A 270 5.33 18.70 3.76
N ILE A 271 5.06 17.40 3.61
CA ILE A 271 3.69 16.90 3.47
C ILE A 271 3.61 15.50 4.09
N LYS A 272 3.01 15.40 5.27
CA LYS A 272 2.74 14.13 5.94
C LYS A 272 1.57 13.42 5.25
N ASN A 273 1.82 12.74 4.13
CA ASN A 273 0.82 11.93 3.41
C ASN A 273 0.40 10.72 4.26
N HIS A 274 -0.60 10.88 5.12
CA HIS A 274 -0.95 9.86 6.12
C HIS A 274 -1.86 8.74 5.59
N GLN A 275 -2.50 8.88 4.43
CA GLN A 275 -3.53 7.92 4.02
C GLN A 275 -3.48 7.64 2.53
N VAL A 276 -2.45 6.90 2.12
CA VAL A 276 -2.56 6.12 0.88
C VAL A 276 -3.51 4.96 1.19
N PRO A 277 -4.61 4.78 0.43
CA PRO A 277 -5.48 3.62 0.61
C PRO A 277 -4.70 2.35 0.27
N LEU A 278 -4.12 1.71 1.29
CA LEU A 278 -3.38 0.45 1.17
C LEU A 278 -4.30 -0.72 0.79
N PHE A 279 -5.61 -0.53 0.92
CA PHE A 279 -6.60 -1.55 0.62
C PHE A 279 -7.08 -1.42 -0.84
N SER A 280 -6.68 -2.38 -1.67
CA SER A 280 -7.22 -2.57 -3.01
C SER A 280 -7.79 -3.98 -3.15
N LEU A 281 -9.08 -4.06 -3.45
CA LEU A 281 -9.78 -5.33 -3.62
C LEU A 281 -9.18 -6.15 -4.78
N THR A 282 -8.78 -5.48 -5.87
CA THR A 282 -8.13 -6.11 -7.03
C THR A 282 -6.81 -6.77 -6.64
N ILE A 283 -5.96 -6.08 -5.88
CA ILE A 283 -4.66 -6.63 -5.44
C ILE A 283 -4.88 -7.81 -4.51
N MET A 284 -5.85 -7.73 -3.60
CA MET A 284 -6.17 -8.84 -2.69
C MET A 284 -6.60 -10.09 -3.46
N LEU A 285 -7.44 -9.95 -4.49
CA LEU A 285 -7.84 -11.06 -5.35
C LEU A 285 -6.66 -11.69 -6.10
N ILE A 286 -5.73 -10.86 -6.61
CA ILE A 286 -4.50 -11.33 -7.25
C ILE A 286 -3.65 -12.12 -6.25
N CYS A 287 -3.47 -11.61 -5.02
CA CYS A 287 -2.70 -12.29 -3.98
C CYS A 287 -3.33 -13.65 -3.59
N ILE A 288 -4.65 -13.72 -3.47
CA ILE A 288 -5.38 -14.98 -3.22
C ILE A 288 -5.10 -15.97 -4.36
N PHE A 289 -5.24 -15.50 -5.61
CA PHE A 289 -5.03 -16.33 -6.80
C PHE A 289 -3.59 -16.85 -6.90
N VAL A 290 -2.60 -15.98 -6.71
CA VAL A 290 -1.17 -16.36 -6.74
C VAL A 290 -0.83 -17.32 -5.60
N SER A 291 -1.34 -17.09 -4.39
CA SER A 291 -1.12 -17.98 -3.25
C SER A 291 -1.72 -19.36 -3.48
N PHE A 292 -2.95 -19.41 -3.99
CA PHE A 292 -3.60 -20.66 -4.37
C PHE A 292 -2.81 -21.40 -5.45
N LEU A 293 -2.38 -20.69 -6.50
CA LEU A 293 -1.58 -21.26 -7.58
C LEU A 293 -0.25 -21.82 -7.04
N THR A 294 0.40 -21.12 -6.12
CA THR A 294 1.65 -21.56 -5.46
C THR A 294 1.46 -22.91 -4.76
N VAL A 295 0.38 -23.07 -3.99
CA VAL A 295 0.04 -24.34 -3.32
C VAL A 295 -0.21 -25.44 -4.35
N VAL A 296 -1.01 -25.16 -5.38
CA VAL A 296 -1.30 -26.14 -6.45
C VAL A 296 -0.02 -26.62 -7.12
N LEU A 297 0.89 -25.69 -7.45
CA LEU A 297 2.19 -26.00 -8.05
C LEU A 297 3.07 -26.86 -7.14
N ALA A 298 3.16 -26.50 -5.86
CA ALA A 298 3.95 -27.23 -4.87
C ALA A 298 3.46 -28.68 -4.69
N LEU A 299 2.14 -28.91 -4.72
CA LEU A 299 1.55 -30.23 -4.55
C LEU A 299 1.69 -31.16 -5.76
N ARG A 300 2.04 -30.65 -6.97
CA ARG A 300 2.14 -31.48 -8.19
C ARG A 300 3.11 -32.65 -8.05
N LYS A 301 4.28 -32.42 -7.46
CA LYS A 301 5.27 -33.50 -7.24
C LYS A 301 4.87 -34.45 -6.10
N PRO A 302 4.49 -33.98 -4.89
CA PRO A 302 3.99 -34.80 -3.79
C PRO A 302 2.85 -35.74 -4.22
N MET A 303 1.86 -35.22 -4.95
CA MET A 303 0.76 -36.01 -5.51
C MET A 303 1.26 -37.14 -6.43
N LYS A 304 2.26 -36.86 -7.27
CA LYS A 304 2.85 -37.86 -8.17
C LYS A 304 3.61 -38.94 -7.39
N ILE A 305 4.34 -38.57 -6.35
CA ILE A 305 5.09 -39.49 -5.48
C ILE A 305 4.11 -40.47 -4.81
N VAL A 306 3.09 -39.98 -4.12
CA VAL A 306 2.12 -40.82 -3.39
C VAL A 306 1.38 -41.79 -4.33
N SER A 307 1.01 -41.33 -5.52
CA SER A 307 0.33 -42.18 -6.50
C SER A 307 1.15 -43.38 -6.96
N ARG A 308 2.49 -43.33 -6.81
CA ARG A 308 3.43 -44.38 -7.25
C ARG A 308 3.84 -45.36 -6.15
N ILE A 309 3.70 -45.00 -4.87
CA ILE A 309 4.08 -45.87 -3.73
C ILE A 309 3.33 -47.20 -3.79
N SER A 310 4.00 -48.34 -3.83
CA SER A 310 3.33 -49.65 -3.80
C SER A 310 3.01 -50.11 -2.36
N PRO A 311 1.97 -50.95 -2.17
CA PRO A 311 1.64 -51.47 -0.83
C PRO A 311 2.82 -52.21 -0.17
N ILE A 312 3.62 -52.94 -0.97
CA ILE A 312 4.78 -53.70 -0.49
C ILE A 312 6.00 -52.82 -0.15
N GLU A 313 6.20 -51.71 -0.86
CA GLU A 313 7.23 -50.73 -0.50
C GLU A 313 6.87 -49.99 0.79
N ALA A 314 5.58 -49.69 1.00
CA ALA A 314 5.11 -49.02 2.20
C ALA A 314 5.32 -49.88 3.46
N THR A 315 5.16 -51.21 3.37
CA THR A 315 5.45 -52.13 4.49
C THR A 315 6.95 -52.28 4.72
N ARG A 316 7.77 -52.32 3.67
CA ARG A 316 9.25 -52.36 3.76
C ARG A 316 9.88 -51.10 4.35
N TYR A 317 9.18 -49.97 4.39
CA TYR A 317 9.71 -48.72 4.94
C TYR A 317 10.10 -48.83 6.44
N LEU A 318 9.55 -49.83 7.17
CA LEU A 318 9.99 -50.21 8.52
C LEU A 318 11.39 -50.84 8.56
N ASP A 319 11.70 -51.73 7.61
CA ASP A 319 12.94 -52.52 7.66
C ASP A 319 14.18 -51.66 7.40
N GLY A 320 14.08 -50.67 6.50
CA GLY A 320 15.20 -49.77 6.20
C GLY A 320 15.66 -48.90 7.38
N SER A 321 14.74 -48.49 8.26
CA SER A 321 15.06 -47.62 9.41
C SER A 321 15.60 -48.37 10.62
N LYS A 322 15.27 -49.66 10.78
CA LYS A 322 15.83 -50.52 11.84
C LYS A 322 17.13 -51.21 11.44
N THR A 323 17.31 -51.59 10.16
CA THR A 323 18.50 -52.35 9.73
C THR A 323 19.76 -51.49 9.57
N GLN A 324 19.64 -50.18 9.34
CA GLN A 324 20.82 -49.31 9.22
C GLN A 324 21.57 -49.06 10.55
N LYS A 325 20.88 -49.11 11.71
CA LYS A 325 21.52 -48.93 13.03
C LYS A 325 22.32 -50.14 13.50
N GLN A 326 22.10 -51.35 12.97
CA GLN A 326 22.87 -52.55 13.36
C GLN A 326 24.08 -52.86 12.45
N GLY A 327 24.12 -52.30 11.23
CA GLY A 327 25.24 -52.52 10.30
C GLY A 327 26.48 -51.65 10.57
N GLN A 328 26.30 -50.45 11.14
CA GLN A 328 27.42 -49.52 11.39
C GLN A 328 28.26 -49.92 12.61
N THR A 329 27.67 -50.49 13.66
CA THR A 329 28.39 -50.86 14.90
C THR A 329 29.29 -52.09 14.73
N LYS A 330 29.00 -52.99 13.76
CA LYS A 330 29.87 -54.14 13.45
C LYS A 330 31.02 -53.78 12.51
N ARG A 331 30.85 -52.79 11.61
CA ARG A 331 31.90 -52.37 10.69
C ARG A 331 32.99 -51.56 11.39
N GLN A 332 32.63 -50.76 12.40
CA GLN A 332 33.59 -49.97 13.20
C GLN A 332 34.45 -50.83 14.13
N LYS A 333 33.92 -51.93 14.69
CA LYS A 333 34.69 -52.88 15.50
C LYS A 333 35.66 -53.75 14.68
N ARG A 334 35.46 -53.89 13.38
CA ARG A 334 36.37 -54.65 12.48
C ARG A 334 37.54 -53.80 11.98
N CYS A 335 37.37 -52.49 11.85
CA CYS A 335 38.47 -51.57 11.51
C CYS A 335 39.47 -51.36 12.67
N HIS A 336 39.01 -51.33 13.93
CA HIS A 336 39.94 -51.16 15.06
C HIS A 336 40.85 -52.37 15.34
N ARG A 337 40.49 -53.57 14.84
CA ARG A 337 41.34 -54.77 14.99
C ARG A 337 42.41 -54.89 13.88
N PHE A 338 42.29 -54.13 12.79
CA PHE A 338 43.24 -54.16 11.68
C PHE A 338 44.38 -53.14 11.80
N LEU A 339 44.27 -52.17 12.72
CA LEU A 339 45.29 -51.12 12.90
C LEU A 339 46.38 -51.44 13.94
N HIS A 340 46.37 -52.65 14.52
CA HIS A 340 47.44 -53.15 15.40
C HIS A 340 47.92 -54.53 14.95
N GLY A 341 48.39 -54.62 13.71
CA GLY A 341 48.99 -55.84 13.14
C GLY A 341 50.15 -55.49 12.22
N ASN A 342 51.35 -55.54 12.79
CA ASN A 342 52.67 -55.53 12.17
C ASN A 342 52.76 -55.73 10.65
N GLY A 343 53.37 -54.75 9.98
CA GLY A 343 54.71 -54.92 9.40
C GLY A 343 54.90 -55.86 8.20
N LYS A 344 55.32 -55.23 7.09
CA LYS A 344 56.06 -55.76 5.93
C LYS A 344 55.28 -56.60 4.90
N CYS A 345 55.26 -56.11 3.65
CA CYS A 345 55.80 -56.84 2.51
C CYS A 345 56.03 -55.90 1.32
N ASP A 346 57.25 -56.03 0.77
CA ASP A 346 57.81 -55.31 -0.36
C ASP A 346 57.03 -55.49 -1.67
N MET A 347 57.02 -54.42 -2.49
CA MET A 347 56.75 -54.51 -3.93
C MET A 347 57.99 -54.99 -4.66
N GLY A 348 57.85 -56.08 -5.42
CA GLY A 348 58.79 -56.48 -6.46
C GLY A 348 58.21 -56.26 -7.85
N LYS A 349 58.85 -55.34 -8.58
CA LYS A 349 58.83 -55.07 -10.03
C LYS A 349 57.60 -54.44 -10.67
#